data_AF-A0A352DQ49-F1
#
_entry.id   AF-A0A352DQ49-F1
#
_cell.length_a   1.000
_cell.length_b   1.000
_cell.length_c   1.000
_cell.angle_alpha   90.00
_cell.angle_beta   90.00
_cell.angle_gamma   90.00
#
_symmetry.space_group_name_H-M   'P 1'
#
loop_
_entity.id
_entity.type
_entity.pdbx_description
1 polymer ?
#
loop_
_entity_poly.entity_id
_entity_poly.type
_entity_poly.pdbx_seq_one_letter_code
_entity_poly.pdbx_strand_id
1 'polypeptide(L)'
;MNFKRMTASLTVLAALAGTGGCGRTVAAQRPEPHPIEGSVDISFFTEEKVPEPEPELPADPLYDTVIGAKNGSALAELKSGKWERTELGNKFPQLVDGITDDAVAGPGISYELTLDTDKSVRILDLLRNYTRNDGSGIEGCAIVTLPDGTVESIVNSAPDIPADTPEEDMKKAIRSLDYFSTPQLVGSTAKILVSGAMLCTGAEQYYSDTGSIHVYDRTFQNWDSDQSGYGYGIDRNLFGTSDGGVYTSFGAFAFSSNTYFMNALRTMGYDTFAPVYNKYFGFNSDGNQLKGYTLTTDWDKIVQPDLSMLRPREDDSEETLGVRDRQTAMFAIGMCNSDGIDERVSLMYMNAVTGAVASGQMHSPRINSATDVQTVPGTEPLPEEVKSGMWSLMYEDAVYSNCGPAENYDFYIKTGSASTWFEDDGELKPLECLTITGFIARDSEPLKVITLFIHNGADFAEYYTDDNGETQYSIYASSFVPLYREIAGIAAE
;
A
#
# COMPACT_ATOMS: atom_id res chain seq x y z
N MET A 1 -25.08 -49.32 40.44
CA MET A 1 -23.60 -49.31 40.51
C MET A 1 -23.18 -47.85 40.36
N ASN A 2 -22.94 -47.16 41.48
CA ASN A 2 -21.61 -46.91 42.09
C ASN A 2 -20.66 -46.17 41.13
N PHE A 3 -19.98 -45.06 41.47
CA PHE A 3 -20.05 -44.09 42.56
C PHE A 3 -19.00 -42.99 42.22
N LYS A 4 -19.27 -41.72 42.58
CA LYS A 4 -18.33 -40.70 43.11
C LYS A 4 -17.12 -40.20 42.28
N ARG A 5 -17.13 -38.88 42.05
CA ARG A 5 -16.12 -37.91 42.56
C ARG A 5 -16.90 -36.67 43.05
N MET A 6 -17.07 -36.47 44.37
CA MET A 6 -16.29 -35.56 45.25
C MET A 6 -16.06 -34.19 44.60
N THR A 7 -16.93 -33.19 44.75
CA THR A 7 -17.08 -32.22 45.88
C THR A 7 -15.79 -31.72 46.53
N ALA A 8 -15.53 -30.42 46.35
CA ALA A 8 -15.31 -29.49 47.45
C ALA A 8 -15.91 -28.12 47.08
N SER A 9 -16.97 -27.76 47.82
CA SER A 9 -17.55 -26.43 47.93
C SER A 9 -16.92 -25.70 49.11
N LEU A 10 -16.90 -24.35 49.10
CA LEU A 10 -17.58 -23.49 50.08
C LEU A 10 -17.36 -22.01 49.65
N THR A 11 -18.38 -21.24 49.22
CA THR A 11 -19.49 -20.59 49.97
C THR A 11 -19.04 -19.28 50.65
N VAL A 12 -19.29 -18.11 50.01
CA VAL A 12 -20.41 -17.15 50.23
C VAL A 12 -20.16 -16.15 51.37
N LEU A 13 -20.23 -14.84 51.07
CA LEU A 13 -21.28 -13.97 51.64
C LEU A 13 -21.39 -12.63 50.91
N ALA A 14 -22.63 -12.29 50.61
CA ALA A 14 -23.09 -11.02 50.08
C ALA A 14 -23.25 -9.97 51.18
N ALA A 15 -23.20 -8.69 50.79
CA ALA A 15 -23.87 -7.62 51.52
C ALA A 15 -24.64 -6.73 50.52
N LEU A 16 -25.96 -6.88 50.57
CA LEU A 16 -26.96 -6.02 49.95
C LEU A 16 -27.20 -4.79 50.85
N ALA A 17 -27.21 -3.61 50.24
CA ALA A 17 -28.05 -2.46 50.59
C ALA A 17 -28.17 -1.66 49.28
N GLY A 18 -29.33 -1.29 48.74
CA GLY A 18 -30.63 -1.08 49.34
C GLY A 18 -31.16 0.26 48.82
N THR A 19 -31.79 0.22 47.64
CA THR A 19 -32.91 1.05 47.16
C THR A 19 -32.97 2.57 47.43
N GLY A 20 -33.17 3.33 46.34
CA GLY A 20 -34.26 4.31 46.26
C GLY A 20 -33.86 5.77 46.03
N GLY A 21 -34.26 6.34 44.90
CA GLY A 21 -34.30 7.79 44.72
C GLY A 21 -34.43 8.23 43.27
N CYS A 22 -35.65 8.58 42.84
CA CYS A 22 -35.89 9.38 41.64
C CYS A 22 -35.10 10.71 41.70
N GLY A 23 -34.44 11.10 40.61
CA GLY A 23 -33.79 12.40 40.51
C GLY A 23 -33.29 12.68 39.10
N ARG A 24 -33.72 13.82 38.55
CA ARG A 24 -33.37 14.37 37.23
C ARG A 24 -31.87 14.36 36.96
N THR A 25 -31.46 13.94 35.76
CA THR A 25 -30.13 14.25 35.21
C THR A 25 -30.06 15.73 34.84
N VAL A 26 -29.30 16.50 35.62
CA VAL A 26 -28.88 17.86 35.32
C VAL A 26 -27.55 17.76 34.55
N ALA A 27 -27.45 18.49 33.44
CA ALA A 27 -26.24 18.60 32.64
C ALA A 27 -25.03 19.00 33.51
N ALA A 28 -23.95 18.23 33.44
CA ALA A 28 -22.69 18.58 34.09
C ALA A 28 -22.08 19.79 33.37
N GLN A 29 -22.07 20.94 34.05
CA GLN A 29 -21.33 22.13 33.64
C GLN A 29 -19.83 21.82 33.60
N ARG A 30 -19.17 22.21 32.51
CA ARG A 30 -17.70 22.31 32.43
C ARG A 30 -17.22 23.25 33.54
N PRO A 31 -16.21 22.88 34.35
CA PRO A 31 -15.56 23.83 35.22
C PRO A 31 -14.79 24.85 34.37
N GLU A 32 -15.02 26.14 34.62
CA GLU A 32 -14.21 27.21 34.05
C GLU A 32 -12.78 27.12 34.59
N PRO A 33 -11.76 27.39 33.75
CA PRO A 33 -10.38 27.41 34.18
C PRO A 33 -10.13 28.65 35.05
N HIS A 34 -9.73 28.43 36.30
CA HIS A 34 -9.17 29.49 37.13
C HIS A 34 -7.73 29.80 36.68
N PRO A 35 -7.32 31.08 36.62
CA PRO A 35 -5.94 31.44 36.31
C PRO A 35 -5.05 31.10 37.50
N ILE A 36 -4.05 30.25 37.29
CA ILE A 36 -2.97 30.05 38.26
C ILE A 36 -1.90 31.10 37.94
N GLU A 37 -1.94 32.21 38.68
CA GLU A 37 -0.79 33.10 38.84
C GLU A 37 0.25 32.41 39.74
N GLY A 38 1.49 32.38 39.27
CA GLY A 38 2.63 31.83 40.00
C GLY A 38 3.37 30.80 39.17
N SER A 39 4.37 31.25 38.41
CA SER A 39 5.33 30.37 37.76
C SER A 39 6.04 29.54 38.84
N VAL A 40 5.68 28.26 38.94
CA VAL A 40 6.47 27.28 39.69
C VAL A 40 7.75 27.06 38.89
N ASP A 41 8.88 27.41 39.49
CA ASP A 41 10.20 27.15 38.92
C ASP A 41 10.43 25.63 38.86
N ILE A 42 10.29 25.08 37.65
CA ILE A 42 10.47 23.67 37.31
C ILE A 42 11.93 23.34 36.95
N SER A 43 12.89 24.25 37.20
CA SER A 43 14.33 23.97 37.00
C SER A 43 14.88 22.87 37.90
N PHE A 44 14.11 22.41 38.91
CA PHE A 44 14.45 21.21 39.68
C PHE A 44 14.12 19.89 38.95
N PHE A 45 13.30 19.92 37.90
CA PHE A 45 12.95 18.77 37.04
C PHE A 45 13.69 18.76 35.70
N THR A 46 14.73 19.57 35.53
CA THR A 46 15.71 19.29 34.47
C THR A 46 16.61 18.17 34.96
N GLU A 47 16.31 16.94 34.52
CA GLU A 47 17.34 15.90 34.45
C GLU A 47 18.51 16.48 33.67
N GLU A 48 19.64 16.63 34.36
CA GLU A 48 20.91 16.87 33.69
C GLU A 48 21.12 15.68 32.76
N LYS A 49 20.94 15.89 31.44
CA LYS A 49 21.34 14.91 30.43
C LYS A 49 22.83 14.67 30.63
N VAL A 50 23.18 13.66 31.41
CA VAL A 50 24.48 13.02 31.30
C VAL A 50 24.57 12.64 29.83
N PRO A 51 25.53 13.19 29.06
CA PRO A 51 25.70 12.73 27.69
C PRO A 51 25.95 11.24 27.80
N GLU A 52 25.03 10.43 27.30
CA GLU A 52 25.32 9.02 27.08
C GLU A 52 26.58 9.01 26.20
N PRO A 53 27.68 8.37 26.63
CA PRO A 53 28.80 8.19 25.75
C PRO A 53 28.25 7.48 24.51
N GLU A 54 28.33 8.14 23.35
CA GLU A 54 28.12 7.45 22.08
C GLU A 54 28.94 6.16 22.14
N PRO A 55 28.35 4.98 21.89
CA PRO A 55 29.11 3.76 21.92
C PRO A 55 30.25 3.90 20.90
N GLU A 56 31.47 4.11 21.40
CA GLU A 56 32.67 4.07 20.57
C GLU A 56 32.78 2.64 20.05
N LEU A 57 32.34 2.44 18.80
CA LEU A 57 32.63 1.22 18.05
C LEU A 57 34.17 1.03 18.10
N PRO A 58 34.67 -0.16 18.46
CA PRO A 58 36.10 -0.35 18.60
C PRO A 58 36.79 -0.01 17.29
N ALA A 59 37.86 0.80 17.35
CA ALA A 59 38.72 1.14 16.21
C ALA A 59 39.58 -0.05 15.73
N ASP A 60 39.00 -1.24 15.65
CA ASP A 60 39.67 -2.44 15.16
C ASP A 60 39.60 -2.48 13.62
N PRO A 61 40.72 -2.63 12.89
CA PRO A 61 40.72 -2.78 11.42
C PRO A 61 40.02 -4.04 10.89
N LEU A 62 39.37 -4.85 11.75
CA LEU A 62 38.54 -6.00 11.37
C LEU A 62 37.08 -5.64 11.05
N TYR A 63 36.67 -4.37 11.19
CA TYR A 63 35.32 -3.87 10.89
C TYR A 63 35.17 -3.32 9.45
N ASP A 64 35.77 -3.99 8.46
CA ASP A 64 35.45 -3.77 7.04
C ASP A 64 34.02 -4.28 6.79
N THR A 65 33.05 -3.44 7.12
CA THR A 65 31.62 -3.74 7.03
C THR A 65 31.09 -2.98 5.83
N VAL A 66 30.61 -3.73 4.84
CA VAL A 66 30.06 -3.22 3.59
C VAL A 66 28.62 -3.68 3.50
N ILE A 67 27.73 -2.74 3.16
CA ILE A 67 26.40 -3.06 2.66
C ILE A 67 26.55 -3.26 1.15
N GLY A 68 26.45 -4.50 0.70
CA GLY A 68 26.64 -4.92 -0.69
C GLY A 68 25.33 -5.27 -1.39
N ALA A 69 25.34 -5.24 -2.72
CA ALA A 69 24.30 -5.82 -3.56
C ALA A 69 24.66 -7.25 -4.01
N LYS A 70 23.71 -7.96 -4.63
CA LYS A 70 23.86 -9.35 -5.10
C LYS A 70 25.05 -9.55 -6.05
N ASN A 71 25.44 -8.52 -6.80
CA ASN A 71 26.58 -8.56 -7.72
C ASN A 71 27.93 -8.22 -7.05
N GLY A 72 27.96 -8.04 -5.73
CA GLY A 72 29.15 -7.68 -4.94
C GLY A 72 29.49 -6.19 -4.94
N SER A 73 28.65 -5.34 -5.54
CA SER A 73 28.85 -3.88 -5.54
C SER A 73 28.55 -3.29 -4.16
N ALA A 74 29.44 -2.42 -3.67
CA ALA A 74 29.26 -1.73 -2.40
C ALA A 74 28.24 -0.58 -2.54
N LEU A 75 27.22 -0.58 -1.69
CA LEU A 75 26.21 0.48 -1.56
C LEU A 75 26.55 1.43 -0.42
N ALA A 76 27.11 0.93 0.68
CA ALA A 76 27.67 1.76 1.73
C ALA A 76 28.85 1.09 2.41
N GLU A 77 29.72 1.91 2.97
CA GLU A 77 30.94 1.52 3.66
C GLU A 77 30.99 2.21 5.02
N LEU A 78 31.39 1.48 6.06
CA LEU A 78 31.61 2.08 7.37
C LEU A 78 32.94 2.85 7.37
N LYS A 79 32.89 4.19 7.47
CA LYS A 79 34.06 5.07 7.55
C LYS A 79 34.02 5.89 8.82
N SER A 80 35.10 5.81 9.61
CA SER A 80 35.24 6.55 10.87
C SER A 80 34.04 6.37 11.82
N GLY A 81 33.48 5.15 11.88
CA GLY A 81 32.32 4.83 12.71
C GLY A 81 30.97 5.30 12.17
N LYS A 82 30.89 5.79 10.92
CA LYS A 82 29.66 6.21 10.26
C LYS A 82 29.47 5.52 8.92
N TRP A 83 28.25 5.13 8.60
CA TRP A 83 27.92 4.64 7.27
C TRP A 83 27.98 5.77 6.25
N GLU A 84 28.83 5.60 5.24
CA GLU A 84 28.91 6.48 4.09
C GLU A 84 28.43 5.74 2.84
N ARG A 85 27.43 6.31 2.16
CA ARG A 85 26.95 5.77 0.87
C ARG A 85 28.02 5.92 -0.20
N THR A 86 28.15 4.89 -1.03
CA THR A 86 28.94 4.97 -2.26
C THR A 86 28.18 5.78 -3.33
N GLU A 87 28.82 6.06 -4.46
CA GLU A 87 28.14 6.67 -5.62
C GLU A 87 26.92 5.86 -6.07
N LEU A 88 27.02 4.53 -6.02
CA LEU A 88 25.91 3.63 -6.32
C LEU A 88 24.86 3.65 -5.21
N GLY A 89 25.26 3.65 -3.93
CA GLY A 89 24.33 3.75 -2.79
C GLY A 89 23.51 5.04 -2.77
N ASN A 90 24.06 6.15 -3.27
CA ASN A 90 23.33 7.41 -3.41
C ASN A 90 22.13 7.31 -4.39
N LYS A 91 22.07 6.26 -5.23
CA LYS A 91 20.90 5.97 -6.07
C LYS A 91 19.77 5.26 -5.31
N PHE A 92 20.05 4.70 -4.13
CA PHE A 92 19.10 3.94 -3.31
C PHE A 92 19.08 4.41 -1.84
N PRO A 93 18.99 5.73 -1.57
CA PRO A 93 19.24 6.26 -0.24
C PRO A 93 18.24 5.75 0.81
N GLN A 94 16.95 5.59 0.47
CA GLN A 94 15.93 5.11 1.41
C GLN A 94 16.12 3.64 1.81
N LEU A 95 16.72 2.84 0.92
CA LEU A 95 17.05 1.45 1.17
C LEU A 95 18.22 1.32 2.14
N VAL A 96 19.28 2.10 1.87
CA VAL A 96 20.55 2.05 2.60
C VAL A 96 20.43 2.72 3.97
N ASP A 97 19.81 3.90 4.03
CA ASP A 97 19.61 4.65 5.28
C ASP A 97 18.61 3.94 6.22
N GLY A 98 17.80 3.01 5.70
CA GLY A 98 16.86 2.21 6.47
C GLY A 98 17.51 1.05 7.26
N ILE A 99 18.79 0.76 7.03
CA ILE A 99 19.53 -0.30 7.73
C ILE A 99 20.07 0.27 9.05
N THR A 100 19.67 -0.30 10.18
CA THR A 100 20.13 0.13 11.51
C THR A 100 21.61 -0.20 11.75
N ASP A 101 22.37 0.67 12.41
CA ASP A 101 23.81 0.48 12.69
C ASP A 101 24.12 -0.86 13.38
N ASP A 102 23.25 -1.31 14.29
CA ASP A 102 23.38 -2.58 15.02
C ASP A 102 23.25 -3.82 14.11
N ALA A 103 22.66 -3.68 12.91
CA ALA A 103 22.46 -4.78 11.96
C ALA A 103 23.76 -5.23 11.29
N VAL A 104 24.81 -4.40 11.34
CA VAL A 104 26.01 -4.57 10.53
C VAL A 104 27.29 -4.56 11.40
N ALA A 105 27.16 -4.52 12.72
CA ALA A 105 28.28 -4.44 13.64
C ALA A 105 28.86 -5.84 13.99
N GLY A 106 29.99 -6.19 13.37
CA GLY A 106 30.80 -7.34 13.77
C GLY A 106 31.94 -7.64 12.77
N PRO A 107 33.06 -8.23 13.23
CA PRO A 107 34.19 -8.52 12.35
C PRO A 107 33.80 -9.53 11.26
N GLY A 108 33.96 -9.13 9.99
CA GLY A 108 33.67 -9.97 8.82
C GLY A 108 32.18 -10.09 8.43
N ILE A 109 31.32 -9.19 8.91
CA ILE A 109 29.91 -9.15 8.51
C ILE A 109 29.78 -8.30 7.23
N SER A 110 29.61 -8.95 6.08
CA SER A 110 29.10 -8.31 4.87
C SER A 110 27.58 -8.44 4.85
N TYR A 111 26.86 -7.32 4.75
CA TYR A 111 25.42 -7.34 4.61
C TYR A 111 25.06 -7.28 3.13
N GLU A 112 24.64 -8.41 2.56
CA GLU A 112 24.33 -8.51 1.13
C GLU A 112 22.83 -8.42 0.90
N LEU A 113 22.43 -7.48 0.05
CA LEU A 113 21.07 -7.32 -0.42
C LEU A 113 20.82 -8.19 -1.66
N THR A 114 19.59 -8.68 -1.83
CA THR A 114 19.14 -9.39 -3.04
C THR A 114 19.02 -8.49 -4.28
N LEU A 115 19.24 -7.19 -4.11
CA LEU A 115 19.15 -6.15 -5.13
C LEU A 115 20.05 -6.43 -6.33
N ASP A 116 19.47 -6.42 -7.52
CA ASP A 116 20.18 -6.38 -8.80
C ASP A 116 20.38 -4.90 -9.18
N THR A 117 21.55 -4.37 -8.89
CA THR A 117 21.83 -2.94 -9.09
C THR A 117 21.85 -2.54 -10.55
N ASP A 118 22.21 -3.45 -11.46
CA ASP A 118 22.29 -3.12 -12.88
C ASP A 118 20.88 -2.92 -13.45
N LYS A 119 19.95 -3.81 -13.08
CA LYS A 119 18.52 -3.63 -13.39
C LYS A 119 17.94 -2.41 -12.70
N SER A 120 18.24 -2.24 -11.40
CA SER A 120 17.70 -1.13 -10.61
C SER A 120 18.13 0.22 -11.20
N VAL A 121 19.40 0.38 -11.59
CA VAL A 121 19.89 1.60 -12.23
C VAL A 121 19.19 1.85 -13.56
N ARG A 122 19.01 0.83 -14.39
CA ARG A 122 18.29 0.98 -15.68
C ARG A 122 16.84 1.38 -15.49
N ILE A 123 16.15 0.83 -14.50
CA ILE A 123 14.76 1.21 -14.18
C ILE A 123 14.72 2.65 -13.65
N LEU A 124 15.64 3.03 -12.77
CA LEU A 124 15.73 4.41 -12.27
C LEU A 124 16.00 5.41 -13.40
N ASP A 125 16.96 5.11 -14.28
CA ASP A 125 17.29 5.95 -15.43
C ASP A 125 16.11 6.00 -16.41
N LEU A 126 15.37 4.91 -16.60
CA LEU A 126 14.13 4.91 -17.37
C LEU A 126 13.10 5.87 -16.78
N LEU A 127 12.81 5.79 -15.48
CA LEU A 127 11.87 6.70 -14.81
C LEU A 127 12.29 8.17 -14.96
N ARG A 128 13.58 8.48 -14.77
CA ARG A 128 14.10 9.85 -14.87
C ARG A 128 14.08 10.41 -16.29
N ASN A 129 14.28 9.55 -17.30
CA ASN A 129 14.36 9.99 -18.70
C ASN A 129 13.05 9.83 -19.46
N TYR A 130 12.06 9.14 -18.90
CA TYR A 130 10.73 9.02 -19.50
C TYR A 130 10.06 10.38 -19.50
N THR A 131 10.08 11.02 -20.66
CA THR A 131 9.88 12.46 -20.78
C THR A 131 8.41 12.80 -20.61
N ARG A 132 8.10 13.64 -19.61
CA ARG A 132 6.79 14.29 -19.48
C ARG A 132 6.63 15.38 -20.54
N ASN A 133 5.40 15.87 -20.71
CA ASN A 133 5.09 16.96 -21.64
C ASN A 133 5.88 18.25 -21.37
N ASP A 134 6.36 18.44 -20.13
CA ASP A 134 7.16 19.58 -19.67
C ASP A 134 8.68 19.35 -19.73
N GLY A 135 9.13 18.16 -20.16
CA GLY A 135 10.55 17.79 -20.23
C GLY A 135 11.14 17.26 -18.92
N SER A 136 10.37 17.17 -17.83
CA SER A 136 10.81 16.59 -16.56
C SER A 136 10.70 15.06 -16.54
N GLY A 137 11.49 14.43 -15.67
CA GLY A 137 11.42 12.99 -15.39
C GLY A 137 10.21 12.61 -14.54
N ILE A 138 9.90 11.32 -14.47
CA ILE A 138 8.80 10.81 -13.64
C ILE A 138 9.23 10.82 -12.18
N GLU A 139 8.41 11.44 -11.33
CA GLU A 139 8.46 11.27 -9.89
C GLU A 139 7.60 10.08 -9.46
N GLY A 140 8.20 9.14 -8.72
CA GLY A 140 7.49 7.95 -8.29
C GLY A 140 8.40 6.80 -7.89
N CYS A 141 7.89 5.58 -8.01
CA CYS A 141 8.58 4.37 -7.56
C CYS A 141 8.30 3.17 -8.45
N ALA A 142 9.29 2.29 -8.60
CA ALA A 142 9.11 0.95 -9.13
C ALA A 142 9.69 -0.11 -8.19
N ILE A 143 8.92 -1.16 -7.97
CA ILE A 143 9.25 -2.32 -7.14
C ILE A 143 9.18 -3.56 -8.02
N VAL A 144 10.24 -4.36 -8.01
CA VAL A 144 10.32 -5.65 -8.71
C VAL A 144 10.72 -6.73 -7.72
N THR A 145 9.87 -7.74 -7.60
CA THR A 145 10.10 -8.92 -6.77
C THR A 145 9.94 -10.21 -7.59
N LEU A 146 10.50 -11.30 -7.08
CA LEU A 146 10.08 -12.64 -7.47
C LEU A 146 8.70 -12.95 -6.84
N PRO A 147 7.93 -13.91 -7.39
CA PRO A 147 6.65 -14.32 -6.79
C PRO A 147 6.75 -14.81 -5.34
N ASP A 148 7.95 -15.20 -4.90
CA ASP A 148 8.26 -15.64 -3.55
C ASP A 148 8.60 -14.49 -2.57
N GLY A 149 8.49 -13.24 -3.01
CA GLY A 149 8.78 -12.05 -2.21
C GLY A 149 10.24 -11.59 -2.24
N THR A 150 11.15 -12.31 -2.91
CA THR A 150 12.55 -11.86 -3.06
C THR A 150 12.62 -10.55 -3.85
N VAL A 151 13.17 -9.51 -3.24
CA VAL A 151 13.27 -8.17 -3.82
C VAL A 151 14.47 -8.10 -4.77
N GLU A 152 14.23 -7.83 -6.05
CA GLU A 152 15.31 -7.63 -7.03
C GLU A 152 15.58 -6.17 -7.33
N SER A 153 14.57 -5.30 -7.28
CA SER A 153 14.72 -3.87 -7.51
C SER A 153 13.71 -3.07 -6.69
N ILE A 154 14.18 -2.02 -6.04
CA ILE A 154 13.35 -0.94 -5.49
C ILE A 154 14.01 0.36 -5.91
N VAL A 155 13.27 1.21 -6.62
CA VAL A 155 13.76 2.52 -7.03
C VAL A 155 12.74 3.58 -6.68
N ASN A 156 13.22 4.71 -6.13
CA ASN A 156 12.46 5.93 -5.98
C ASN A 156 13.08 6.97 -6.93
N SER A 157 12.28 7.44 -7.88
CA SER A 157 12.65 8.57 -8.73
C SER A 157 12.15 9.85 -8.07
N ALA A 158 13.11 10.65 -7.61
CA ALA A 158 12.90 11.97 -7.01
C ALA A 158 12.63 13.03 -8.07
N PRO A 159 11.94 14.14 -7.73
CA PRO A 159 12.01 15.35 -8.55
C PRO A 159 13.47 15.85 -8.59
N ASP A 160 13.83 16.56 -9.65
CA ASP A 160 15.15 17.18 -9.76
C ASP A 160 15.35 18.19 -8.63
N ILE A 161 16.12 17.80 -7.62
CA ILE A 161 16.51 18.69 -6.53
C ILE A 161 17.61 19.62 -7.07
N PRO A 162 17.41 20.96 -7.04
CA PRO A 162 18.43 21.91 -7.49
C PRO A 162 19.77 21.66 -6.80
N ALA A 163 20.87 21.73 -7.56
CA ALA A 163 22.22 21.44 -7.06
C ALA A 163 22.68 22.38 -5.94
N ASP A 164 22.01 23.52 -5.75
CA ASP A 164 22.24 24.50 -4.69
C ASP A 164 21.34 24.30 -3.45
N THR A 165 20.50 23.26 -3.43
CA THR A 165 19.69 22.90 -2.25
C THR A 165 20.60 22.59 -1.05
N PRO A 166 20.40 23.23 0.11
CA PRO A 166 21.20 22.94 1.31
C PRO A 166 21.18 21.44 1.66
N GLU A 167 22.30 20.89 2.12
CA GLU A 167 22.45 19.45 2.36
C GLU A 167 21.38 18.87 3.30
N GLU A 168 20.99 19.62 4.34
CA GLU A 168 19.94 19.21 5.28
C GLU A 168 18.54 19.22 4.66
N ASP A 169 18.26 20.17 3.77
CA ASP A 169 17.00 20.23 3.02
C ASP A 169 16.95 19.15 1.94
N MET A 170 18.10 18.85 1.32
CA MET A 170 18.24 17.73 0.38
C MET A 170 18.03 16.39 1.10
N LYS A 171 18.62 16.18 2.29
CA LYS A 171 18.39 14.98 3.10
C LYS A 171 16.92 14.85 3.50
N LYS A 172 16.28 15.96 3.88
CA LYS A 172 14.86 15.99 4.22
C LYS A 172 13.99 15.65 3.01
N ALA A 173 14.28 16.23 1.85
CA ALA A 173 13.61 15.95 0.59
C ALA A 173 13.77 14.48 0.16
N ILE A 174 14.99 13.93 0.26
CA ILE A 174 15.27 12.52 -0.04
C ILE A 174 14.50 11.58 0.89
N ARG A 175 14.42 11.91 2.19
CA ARG A 175 13.64 11.13 3.18
C ARG A 175 12.13 11.23 2.95
N SER A 176 11.61 12.33 2.40
CA SER A 176 10.20 12.45 2.02
C SER A 176 9.81 11.67 0.76
N LEU A 177 10.78 11.05 0.05
CA LEU A 177 10.55 10.34 -1.21
C LEU A 177 10.53 8.81 -1.06
N ASP A 178 10.30 8.30 0.15
CA ASP A 178 10.12 6.87 0.38
C ASP A 178 8.72 6.40 -0.07
N TYR A 179 8.49 6.38 -1.38
CA TYR A 179 7.20 6.02 -1.95
C TYR A 179 6.83 4.55 -1.73
N PHE A 180 7.81 3.64 -1.67
CA PHE A 180 7.53 2.21 -1.55
C PHE A 180 7.02 1.81 -0.16
N SER A 181 7.55 2.42 0.90
CA SER A 181 7.19 2.09 2.29
C SER A 181 6.12 3.02 2.86
N THR A 182 6.07 4.28 2.40
CA THR A 182 5.09 5.26 2.87
C THR A 182 3.70 4.91 2.36
N PRO A 183 2.64 5.07 3.17
CA PRO A 183 1.27 4.88 2.73
C PRO A 183 0.94 5.76 1.52
N GLN A 184 0.47 5.15 0.43
CA GLN A 184 0.00 5.82 -0.78
C GLN A 184 -1.49 5.57 -1.04
N LEU A 185 -2.11 6.44 -1.82
CA LEU A 185 -3.39 6.13 -2.45
C LEU A 185 -3.15 5.24 -3.65
N VAL A 186 -3.67 4.02 -3.59
CA VAL A 186 -3.42 2.98 -4.58
C VAL A 186 -4.55 2.88 -5.62
N GLY A 187 -5.66 3.58 -5.38
CA GLY A 187 -6.78 3.69 -6.30
C GLY A 187 -7.36 2.33 -6.67
N SER A 188 -7.77 2.20 -7.93
CA SER A 188 -8.41 0.98 -8.44
C SER A 188 -7.58 -0.31 -8.32
N THR A 189 -6.28 -0.25 -7.97
CA THR A 189 -5.52 -1.46 -7.63
C THR A 189 -6.05 -2.16 -6.36
N ALA A 190 -6.72 -1.44 -5.47
CA ALA A 190 -7.42 -2.02 -4.30
C ALA A 190 -8.53 -3.02 -4.71
N LYS A 191 -9.05 -2.95 -5.93
CA LYS A 191 -10.06 -3.88 -6.46
C LYS A 191 -9.55 -5.31 -6.54
N ILE A 192 -8.23 -5.53 -6.54
CA ILE A 192 -7.63 -6.87 -6.35
C ILE A 192 -8.12 -7.50 -5.03
N LEU A 193 -8.16 -6.72 -3.95
CA LEU A 193 -8.55 -7.19 -2.62
C LEU A 193 -10.03 -7.57 -2.58
N VAL A 194 -10.89 -6.69 -3.09
CA VAL A 194 -12.34 -6.93 -3.13
C VAL A 194 -12.66 -8.14 -3.99
N SER A 195 -12.02 -8.25 -5.16
CA SER A 195 -12.23 -9.39 -6.09
C SER A 195 -11.78 -10.71 -5.48
N GLY A 196 -10.60 -10.74 -4.85
CA GLY A 196 -10.12 -11.92 -4.13
C GLY A 196 -11.11 -12.34 -3.04
N ALA A 197 -11.66 -11.38 -2.29
CA ALA A 197 -12.67 -11.65 -1.27
C ALA A 197 -13.97 -12.21 -1.87
N MET A 198 -14.45 -11.67 -2.98
CA MET A 198 -15.64 -12.16 -3.68
C MET A 198 -15.47 -13.61 -4.14
N LEU A 199 -14.33 -13.93 -4.74
CA LEU A 199 -14.02 -15.29 -5.21
C LEU A 199 -13.89 -16.28 -4.06
N CYS A 200 -13.22 -15.89 -2.97
CA CYS A 200 -13.05 -16.74 -1.78
C CYS A 200 -14.37 -17.07 -1.08
N THR A 201 -15.32 -16.14 -1.07
CA THR A 201 -16.57 -16.26 -0.30
C THR A 201 -17.73 -16.78 -1.14
N GLY A 202 -17.57 -16.80 -2.48
CA GLY A 202 -18.68 -17.05 -3.39
C GLY A 202 -19.75 -15.96 -3.31
N ALA A 203 -19.36 -14.72 -2.99
CA ALA A 203 -20.27 -13.59 -2.92
C ALA A 203 -20.99 -13.37 -4.27
N GLU A 204 -22.15 -12.70 -4.22
CA GLU A 204 -22.85 -12.26 -5.43
C GLU A 204 -21.90 -11.49 -6.34
N GLN A 205 -21.90 -11.80 -7.65
CA GLN A 205 -20.99 -11.21 -8.63
C GLN A 205 -21.69 -10.27 -9.62
N TYR A 206 -23.01 -10.18 -9.55
CA TYR A 206 -23.80 -9.30 -10.40
C TYR A 206 -24.21 -8.07 -9.60
N TYR A 207 -23.69 -6.90 -10.00
CA TYR A 207 -24.11 -5.63 -9.42
C TYR A 207 -24.38 -4.62 -10.52
N SER A 208 -25.31 -3.70 -10.23
CA SER A 208 -25.62 -2.60 -11.14
C SER A 208 -24.52 -1.54 -11.10
N ASP A 209 -23.96 -1.24 -12.26
CA ASP A 209 -23.12 -0.08 -12.50
C ASP A 209 -23.97 1.06 -13.05
N THR A 210 -24.33 1.97 -12.16
CA THR A 210 -25.23 3.09 -12.43
C THR A 210 -24.50 4.36 -12.89
N GLY A 211 -23.18 4.31 -13.05
CA GLY A 211 -22.35 5.51 -13.29
C GLY A 211 -22.19 6.39 -12.05
N SER A 212 -23.14 6.39 -11.12
CA SER A 212 -22.98 7.02 -9.81
C SER A 212 -23.67 6.24 -8.70
N ILE A 213 -23.20 6.40 -7.47
CA ILE A 213 -23.82 5.80 -6.28
C ILE A 213 -23.90 6.83 -5.17
N HIS A 214 -25.08 6.93 -4.54
CA HIS A 214 -25.27 7.72 -3.33
C HIS A 214 -25.00 6.84 -2.10
N VAL A 215 -24.04 7.24 -1.28
CA VAL A 215 -23.66 6.55 -0.05
C VAL A 215 -23.73 7.57 1.08
N TYR A 216 -24.70 7.35 1.98
CA TYR A 216 -25.04 8.24 3.08
C TYR A 216 -25.34 9.68 2.63
N ASP A 217 -24.38 10.59 2.72
CA ASP A 217 -24.50 12.02 2.40
C ASP A 217 -23.68 12.44 1.17
N ARG A 218 -23.03 11.50 0.48
CA ARG A 218 -22.16 11.76 -0.68
C ARG A 218 -22.61 10.98 -1.91
N THR A 219 -22.31 11.53 -3.07
CA THR A 219 -22.43 10.83 -4.35
C THR A 219 -21.05 10.57 -4.91
N PHE A 220 -20.75 9.29 -5.16
CA PHE A 220 -19.53 8.84 -5.80
C PHE A 220 -19.81 8.56 -7.28
N GLN A 221 -18.87 8.95 -8.13
CA GLN A 221 -18.98 8.80 -9.58
C GLN A 221 -18.12 7.63 -10.07
N ASN A 222 -18.53 7.02 -11.17
CA ASN A 222 -17.66 6.17 -11.96
C ASN A 222 -16.71 7.05 -12.78
N TRP A 223 -15.62 6.46 -13.25
CA TRP A 223 -14.55 7.22 -13.92
C TRP A 223 -14.95 7.73 -15.31
N ASP A 224 -15.92 7.08 -15.96
CA ASP A 224 -16.39 7.35 -17.32
C ASP A 224 -17.77 8.03 -17.38
N SER A 225 -18.32 8.42 -16.23
CA SER A 225 -19.61 9.09 -16.15
C SER A 225 -19.46 10.56 -15.79
N ASP A 226 -20.30 11.41 -16.40
CA ASP A 226 -20.52 12.77 -15.89
C ASP A 226 -21.35 12.75 -14.59
N GLN A 227 -21.59 13.92 -14.00
CA GLN A 227 -22.37 14.03 -12.76
C GLN A 227 -23.80 13.46 -12.84
N SER A 228 -24.31 13.15 -14.03
CA SER A 228 -25.66 12.63 -14.26
C SER A 228 -25.76 11.10 -14.33
N GLY A 229 -24.62 10.39 -14.36
CA GLY A 229 -24.57 8.93 -14.52
C GLY A 229 -25.03 8.46 -15.92
N TYR A 230 -25.14 7.14 -16.15
CA TYR A 230 -25.49 6.63 -17.48
C TYR A 230 -26.98 6.75 -17.85
N GLY A 231 -27.82 7.30 -16.97
CA GLY A 231 -29.28 7.37 -17.15
C GLY A 231 -30.02 6.02 -17.01
N TYR A 232 -29.33 4.89 -17.12
CA TYR A 232 -29.81 3.53 -16.83
C TYR A 232 -28.67 2.68 -16.23
N GLY A 233 -28.99 1.83 -15.25
CA GLY A 233 -27.99 0.92 -14.66
C GLY A 233 -27.55 -0.15 -15.66
N ILE A 234 -26.24 -0.38 -15.75
CA ILE A 234 -25.64 -1.46 -16.53
C ILE A 234 -25.33 -2.59 -15.55
N ASP A 235 -26.02 -3.72 -15.66
CA ASP A 235 -25.70 -4.87 -14.83
C ASP A 235 -24.37 -5.49 -15.29
N ARG A 236 -23.35 -5.41 -14.43
CA ARG A 236 -22.02 -5.95 -14.69
C ARG A 236 -21.79 -7.19 -13.84
N ASN A 237 -21.00 -8.11 -14.40
CA ASN A 237 -20.42 -9.23 -13.66
C ASN A 237 -18.96 -8.90 -13.33
N LEU A 238 -18.36 -9.64 -12.37
CA LEU A 238 -16.95 -9.50 -12.02
C LEU A 238 -16.06 -9.78 -13.24
N PHE A 239 -16.37 -10.89 -13.94
CA PHE A 239 -15.77 -11.32 -15.20
C PHE A 239 -16.51 -10.75 -16.41
N GLY A 240 -15.83 -10.57 -17.53
CA GLY A 240 -16.49 -10.30 -18.81
C GLY A 240 -17.40 -11.43 -19.26
N THR A 241 -18.40 -11.12 -20.08
CA THR A 241 -19.24 -12.14 -20.73
C THR A 241 -18.71 -12.42 -22.14
N SER A 242 -18.56 -13.70 -22.47
CA SER A 242 -18.28 -14.14 -23.84
C SER A 242 -19.53 -14.80 -24.41
N ASP A 243 -20.24 -14.13 -25.30
CA ASP A 243 -21.27 -14.78 -26.13
C ASP A 243 -20.57 -15.42 -27.33
N GLY A 244 -20.37 -16.75 -27.28
CA GLY A 244 -19.84 -17.51 -28.42
C GLY A 244 -18.38 -17.23 -28.78
N GLY A 245 -17.54 -16.85 -27.80
CA GLY A 245 -16.10 -16.59 -28.02
C GLY A 245 -15.77 -15.20 -28.54
N VAL A 246 -16.76 -14.31 -28.62
CA VAL A 246 -16.57 -12.86 -28.79
C VAL A 246 -16.87 -12.21 -27.45
N TYR A 247 -15.89 -11.54 -26.83
CA TYR A 247 -16.13 -10.72 -25.64
C TYR A 247 -17.06 -9.57 -26.03
N THR A 248 -18.31 -9.61 -25.57
CA THR A 248 -19.33 -8.60 -25.91
C THR A 248 -19.30 -7.41 -24.95
N SER A 249 -18.73 -7.58 -23.76
CA SER A 249 -18.35 -6.50 -22.83
C SER A 249 -17.30 -6.98 -21.83
N PHE A 250 -16.38 -6.08 -21.46
CA PHE A 250 -15.43 -6.31 -20.38
C PHE A 250 -16.14 -6.34 -19.02
N GLY A 251 -15.68 -7.21 -18.12
CA GLY A 251 -16.16 -7.35 -16.75
C GLY A 251 -15.87 -6.12 -15.89
N ALA A 252 -16.48 -6.06 -14.71
CA ALA A 252 -16.30 -4.93 -13.79
C ALA A 252 -14.85 -4.73 -13.35
N PHE A 253 -14.06 -5.81 -13.25
CA PHE A 253 -12.64 -5.73 -12.89
C PHE A 253 -11.81 -5.01 -13.95
N ALA A 254 -11.88 -5.48 -15.21
CA ALA A 254 -11.16 -4.92 -16.34
C ALA A 254 -11.66 -3.52 -16.69
N PHE A 255 -12.97 -3.31 -16.69
CA PHE A 255 -13.57 -1.98 -16.85
C PHE A 255 -13.28 -1.03 -15.67
N SER A 256 -12.80 -1.56 -14.54
CA SER A 256 -12.51 -0.81 -13.34
C SER A 256 -13.72 -0.04 -12.79
N SER A 257 -14.91 -0.63 -12.77
CA SER A 257 -16.16 0.03 -12.34
C SER A 257 -16.17 0.38 -10.84
N ASN A 258 -16.16 1.66 -10.48
CA ASN A 258 -16.16 2.08 -9.06
C ASN A 258 -17.45 1.70 -8.34
N THR A 259 -18.60 1.99 -8.96
CA THR A 259 -19.94 1.75 -8.40
C THR A 259 -20.17 0.27 -8.13
N TYR A 260 -19.70 -0.62 -9.03
CA TYR A 260 -19.74 -2.06 -8.84
C TYR A 260 -19.02 -2.49 -7.57
N PHE A 261 -17.74 -2.10 -7.40
CA PHE A 261 -16.93 -2.53 -6.26
C PHE A 261 -17.40 -1.92 -4.94
N MET A 262 -17.89 -0.67 -4.97
CA MET A 262 -18.54 -0.05 -3.82
C MET A 262 -19.77 -0.86 -3.36
N ASN A 263 -20.66 -1.22 -4.29
CA ASN A 263 -21.83 -2.04 -3.96
C ASN A 263 -21.42 -3.44 -3.48
N ALA A 264 -20.44 -4.06 -4.14
CA ALA A 264 -19.97 -5.39 -3.79
C ALA A 264 -19.41 -5.45 -2.36
N LEU A 265 -18.52 -4.54 -2.00
CA LEU A 265 -17.91 -4.55 -0.67
C LEU A 265 -18.91 -4.18 0.42
N ARG A 266 -19.80 -3.21 0.18
CA ARG A 266 -20.87 -2.84 1.13
C ARG A 266 -21.84 -3.99 1.37
N THR A 267 -22.20 -4.73 0.32
CA THR A 267 -23.10 -5.90 0.42
C THR A 267 -22.44 -7.06 1.15
N MET A 268 -21.15 -7.32 0.86
CA MET A 268 -20.36 -8.35 1.54
C MET A 268 -20.19 -8.05 3.03
N GLY A 269 -19.95 -6.78 3.36
CA GLY A 269 -19.77 -6.29 4.72
C GLY A 269 -18.43 -6.69 5.35
N TYR A 270 -18.05 -5.98 6.42
CA TYR A 270 -16.79 -6.17 7.14
C TYR A 270 -16.58 -7.61 7.61
N ASP A 271 -17.62 -8.23 8.21
CA ASP A 271 -17.52 -9.56 8.83
C ASP A 271 -17.27 -10.69 7.81
N THR A 272 -17.52 -10.43 6.52
CA THR A 272 -17.23 -11.38 5.44
C THR A 272 -15.90 -11.04 4.76
N PHE A 273 -15.65 -9.75 4.49
CA PHE A 273 -14.45 -9.28 3.80
C PHE A 273 -13.17 -9.43 4.64
N ALA A 274 -13.17 -8.90 5.86
CA ALA A 274 -11.96 -8.78 6.68
C ALA A 274 -11.34 -10.16 7.03
N PRO A 275 -12.10 -11.21 7.37
CA PRO A 275 -11.50 -12.52 7.63
C PRO A 275 -10.76 -13.10 6.43
N VAL A 276 -11.28 -12.93 5.21
CA VAL A 276 -10.61 -13.40 3.99
C VAL A 276 -9.30 -12.66 3.79
N TYR A 277 -9.33 -11.36 4.00
CA TYR A 277 -8.18 -10.51 3.83
C TYR A 277 -7.05 -10.84 4.82
N ASN A 278 -7.37 -11.03 6.10
CA ASN A 278 -6.41 -11.50 7.10
C ASN A 278 -5.86 -12.88 6.71
N LYS A 279 -6.76 -13.78 6.32
CA LYS A 279 -6.44 -15.19 6.05
C LYS A 279 -5.49 -15.37 4.87
N TYR A 280 -5.64 -14.62 3.78
CA TYR A 280 -4.85 -14.84 2.57
C TYR A 280 -3.87 -13.72 2.22
N PHE A 281 -4.06 -12.50 2.75
CA PHE A 281 -3.27 -11.33 2.40
C PHE A 281 -2.57 -10.68 3.61
N GLY A 282 -2.54 -11.38 4.75
CA GLY A 282 -1.64 -11.04 5.87
C GLY A 282 -2.00 -9.77 6.63
N PHE A 283 -3.25 -9.32 6.55
CA PHE A 283 -3.71 -8.17 7.33
C PHE A 283 -3.67 -8.44 8.84
N ASN A 284 -3.13 -7.48 9.61
CA ASN A 284 -2.86 -7.61 11.05
C ASN A 284 -1.97 -8.80 11.41
N SER A 285 -1.20 -9.32 10.45
CA SER A 285 -0.24 -10.38 10.74
C SER A 285 1.06 -9.74 11.20
N ASP A 286 1.49 -10.09 12.42
CA ASP A 286 2.82 -9.76 12.89
C ASP A 286 3.85 -10.45 11.97
N GLY A 287 4.82 -9.69 11.52
CA GLY A 287 6.00 -10.16 10.83
C GLY A 287 6.92 -10.95 11.75
N ASN A 288 7.81 -11.73 11.14
CA ASN A 288 8.92 -12.32 11.87
C ASN A 288 10.06 -11.31 11.94
N GLN A 289 10.13 -10.52 13.01
CA GLN A 289 11.36 -9.76 13.28
C GLN A 289 12.49 -10.73 13.62
N LEU A 290 13.51 -10.74 12.78
CA LEU A 290 14.78 -11.34 13.15
C LEU A 290 15.44 -10.40 14.16
N LYS A 291 15.79 -10.93 15.33
CA LYS A 291 16.36 -10.14 16.43
C LYS A 291 17.65 -9.45 15.96
N GLY A 292 17.67 -8.12 16.01
CA GLY A 292 18.89 -7.32 15.82
C GLY A 292 18.95 -6.48 14.53
N TYR A 293 17.92 -6.50 13.68
CA TYR A 293 17.83 -5.60 12.53
C TYR A 293 16.38 -5.29 12.16
N THR A 294 16.15 -4.10 11.62
CA THR A 294 14.86 -3.71 11.04
C THR A 294 15.06 -2.92 9.76
N LEU A 295 14.37 -3.29 8.69
CA LEU A 295 14.34 -2.61 7.40
C LEU A 295 12.95 -2.02 7.16
N THR A 296 12.87 -0.95 6.36
CA THR A 296 11.58 -0.37 5.91
C THR A 296 10.74 -1.35 5.06
N THR A 297 11.37 -2.42 4.57
CA THR A 297 10.73 -3.50 3.81
C THR A 297 10.32 -4.69 4.68
N ASP A 298 10.64 -4.69 5.97
CA ASP A 298 10.20 -5.76 6.86
C ASP A 298 8.68 -5.70 7.04
N TRP A 299 8.04 -6.86 7.13
CA TRP A 299 6.58 -6.97 7.19
C TRP A 299 5.94 -6.13 8.31
N ASP A 300 6.61 -6.03 9.47
CA ASP A 300 6.17 -5.21 10.61
C ASP A 300 6.32 -3.69 10.43
N LYS A 301 7.10 -3.28 9.43
CA LYS A 301 7.35 -1.87 9.08
C LYS A 301 6.52 -1.42 7.90
N ILE A 302 6.11 -2.36 7.06
CA ILE A 302 5.20 -2.14 5.94
C ILE A 302 3.85 -1.71 6.48
N VAL A 303 3.44 -0.49 6.13
CA VAL A 303 2.11 0.00 6.52
C VAL A 303 1.04 -0.76 5.73
N GLN A 304 0.17 -1.40 6.50
CA GLN A 304 -1.04 -2.10 6.05
C GLN A 304 -2.24 -1.15 6.21
N PRO A 305 -3.36 -1.37 5.48
CA PRO A 305 -4.56 -0.57 5.72
C PRO A 305 -5.06 -0.68 7.17
N ASP A 306 -6.02 0.14 7.59
CA ASP A 306 -6.71 -0.03 8.87
C ASP A 306 -8.20 -0.34 8.65
N LEU A 307 -8.51 -1.64 8.57
CA LEU A 307 -9.90 -2.10 8.44
C LEU A 307 -10.74 -1.93 9.71
N SER A 308 -10.16 -1.61 10.88
CA SER A 308 -10.95 -1.42 12.10
C SER A 308 -11.92 -0.24 11.99
N MET A 309 -11.65 0.67 11.05
CA MET A 309 -12.49 1.80 10.69
C MET A 309 -13.74 1.37 9.92
N LEU A 310 -13.69 0.25 9.19
CA LEU A 310 -14.85 -0.28 8.45
C LEU A 310 -15.83 -1.05 9.35
N ARG A 311 -15.40 -1.47 10.54
CA ARG A 311 -16.17 -2.34 11.43
C ARG A 311 -17.29 -1.56 12.16
N PRO A 312 -18.57 -1.90 11.95
CA PRO A 312 -19.66 -1.35 12.75
C PRO A 312 -19.54 -1.76 14.23
N ARG A 313 -19.90 -0.86 15.14
CA ARG A 313 -19.93 -1.09 16.60
C ARG A 313 -21.35 -0.98 17.14
N GLU A 314 -21.62 -1.66 18.24
CA GLU A 314 -22.96 -1.68 18.86
C GLU A 314 -23.43 -0.30 19.34
N ASP A 315 -22.49 0.59 19.68
CA ASP A 315 -22.73 1.94 20.17
C ASP A 315 -22.58 3.03 19.09
N ASP A 316 -22.35 2.65 17.82
CA ASP A 316 -22.26 3.61 16.74
C ASP A 316 -23.63 4.30 16.51
N SER A 317 -23.60 5.63 16.40
CA SER A 317 -24.77 6.42 16.00
C SER A 317 -25.11 6.19 14.51
N GLU A 318 -26.32 6.57 14.08
CA GLU A 318 -26.70 6.52 12.66
C GLU A 318 -25.73 7.30 11.77
N GLU A 319 -25.25 8.46 12.24
CA GLU A 319 -24.24 9.26 11.56
C GLU A 319 -22.91 8.51 11.45
N THR A 320 -22.48 7.86 12.54
CA THR A 320 -21.25 7.06 12.55
C THR A 320 -21.35 5.87 11.60
N LEU A 321 -22.49 5.18 11.58
CA LEU A 321 -22.74 4.09 10.63
C LEU A 321 -22.70 4.60 9.18
N GLY A 322 -23.27 5.78 8.90
CA GLY A 322 -23.20 6.43 7.60
C GLY A 322 -21.76 6.75 7.17
N VAL A 323 -20.92 7.24 8.08
CA VAL A 323 -19.49 7.49 7.84
C VAL A 323 -18.73 6.19 7.55
N ARG A 324 -19.00 5.10 8.28
CA ARG A 324 -18.37 3.79 8.03
C ARG A 324 -18.80 3.16 6.70
N ASP A 325 -20.07 3.31 6.34
CA ASP A 325 -20.60 2.84 5.05
C ASP A 325 -19.91 3.57 3.89
N ARG A 326 -19.69 4.89 4.05
CA ARG A 326 -18.89 5.70 3.12
C ARG A 326 -17.44 5.23 3.02
N GLN A 327 -16.79 4.95 4.13
CA GLN A 327 -15.42 4.41 4.15
C GLN A 327 -15.33 3.05 3.49
N THR A 328 -16.32 2.18 3.75
CA THR A 328 -16.39 0.87 3.10
C THR A 328 -16.49 1.02 1.58
N ALA A 329 -17.27 1.99 1.08
CA ALA A 329 -17.32 2.29 -0.34
C ALA A 329 -15.96 2.79 -0.89
N MET A 330 -15.31 3.73 -0.20
CA MET A 330 -14.05 4.32 -0.65
C MET A 330 -12.88 3.34 -0.62
N PHE A 331 -12.81 2.49 0.42
CA PHE A 331 -11.83 1.42 0.53
C PHE A 331 -11.90 0.46 -0.67
N ALA A 332 -13.12 0.16 -1.14
CA ALA A 332 -13.34 -0.73 -2.28
C ALA A 332 -12.64 -0.27 -3.57
N ILE A 333 -12.32 1.03 -3.66
CA ILE A 333 -11.68 1.65 -4.81
C ILE A 333 -10.34 2.33 -4.46
N GLY A 334 -9.81 2.09 -3.26
CA GLY A 334 -8.49 2.59 -2.84
C GLY A 334 -8.36 4.11 -2.74
N MET A 335 -9.45 4.80 -2.37
CA MET A 335 -9.47 6.25 -2.12
C MET A 335 -9.63 6.55 -0.63
N CYS A 336 -9.16 7.72 -0.15
CA CYS A 336 -9.40 8.19 1.21
C CYS A 336 -10.18 9.52 1.22
N ASN A 337 -10.77 9.88 2.35
CA ASN A 337 -11.47 11.15 2.53
C ASN A 337 -10.62 12.14 3.35
N SER A 338 -10.89 13.44 3.19
CA SER A 338 -10.26 14.52 3.95
C SER A 338 -10.66 14.58 5.43
N ASP A 339 -11.65 13.78 5.86
CA ASP A 339 -12.15 13.71 7.23
C ASP A 339 -11.22 12.95 8.21
N GLY A 340 -9.93 12.83 7.88
CA GLY A 340 -8.87 12.39 8.81
C GLY A 340 -8.71 10.87 8.98
N ILE A 341 -9.18 10.07 8.03
CA ILE A 341 -9.08 8.61 8.10
C ILE A 341 -8.30 8.10 6.89
N ASP A 342 -7.15 7.52 7.22
CA ASP A 342 -6.08 7.24 6.29
C ASP A 342 -6.15 5.78 5.81
N GLU A 343 -6.81 5.56 4.68
CA GLU A 343 -6.91 4.25 4.02
C GLU A 343 -5.72 3.99 3.07
N ARG A 344 -4.65 4.77 3.19
CA ARG A 344 -3.46 4.60 2.37
C ARG A 344 -2.75 3.28 2.70
N VAL A 345 -2.16 2.69 1.67
CA VAL A 345 -1.46 1.40 1.74
C VAL A 345 -0.07 1.60 1.17
N SER A 346 0.94 1.00 1.79
CA SER A 346 2.29 1.03 1.20
C SER A 346 2.33 0.26 -0.12
N LEU A 347 3.10 0.73 -1.09
CA LEU A 347 3.23 0.04 -2.38
C LEU A 347 3.91 -1.31 -2.23
N MET A 348 4.79 -1.46 -1.23
CA MET A 348 5.39 -2.74 -0.88
C MET A 348 4.34 -3.77 -0.44
N TYR A 349 3.34 -3.36 0.34
CA TYR A 349 2.21 -4.22 0.68
C TYR A 349 1.43 -4.64 -0.57
N MET A 350 1.10 -3.68 -1.46
CA MET A 350 0.38 -3.99 -2.70
C MET A 350 1.17 -4.91 -3.64
N ASN A 351 2.50 -4.75 -3.69
CA ASN A 351 3.38 -5.67 -4.42
C ASN A 351 3.31 -7.09 -3.82
N ALA A 352 3.36 -7.23 -2.50
CA ALA A 352 3.25 -8.52 -1.83
C ALA A 352 1.88 -9.19 -2.05
N VAL A 353 0.79 -8.43 -2.00
CA VAL A 353 -0.57 -8.91 -2.36
C VAL A 353 -0.61 -9.44 -3.79
N THR A 354 0.00 -8.70 -4.72
CA THR A 354 0.09 -9.11 -6.13
C THR A 354 0.94 -10.37 -6.26
N GLY A 355 2.01 -10.48 -5.48
CA GLY A 355 2.83 -11.69 -5.38
C GLY A 355 2.06 -12.89 -4.84
N ALA A 356 1.17 -12.70 -3.87
CA ALA A 356 0.29 -13.76 -3.38
C ALA A 356 -0.67 -14.25 -4.45
N VAL A 357 -1.22 -13.35 -5.28
CA VAL A 357 -2.03 -13.75 -6.45
C VAL A 357 -1.19 -14.55 -7.45
N ALA A 358 0.05 -14.11 -7.72
CA ALA A 358 0.94 -14.78 -8.66
C ALA A 358 1.36 -16.18 -8.16
N SER A 359 1.91 -16.29 -6.95
CA SER A 359 2.43 -17.55 -6.42
C SER A 359 1.34 -18.46 -5.86
N GLY A 360 0.24 -17.88 -5.35
CA GLY A 360 -0.76 -18.56 -4.55
C GLY A 360 -0.49 -18.50 -3.05
N GLN A 361 0.55 -17.78 -2.60
CA GLN A 361 0.92 -17.70 -1.18
C GLN A 361 1.46 -16.31 -0.83
N MET A 362 1.06 -15.79 0.34
CA MET A 362 1.59 -14.54 0.85
C MET A 362 3.00 -14.71 1.40
N HIS A 363 3.95 -13.95 0.84
CA HIS A 363 5.36 -13.92 1.26
C HIS A 363 5.74 -12.57 1.84
N SER A 364 6.57 -12.59 2.88
CA SER A 364 7.20 -11.37 3.37
C SER A 364 8.27 -10.92 2.37
N PRO A 365 8.37 -9.62 2.03
CA PRO A 365 9.44 -9.12 1.20
C PRO A 365 10.80 -9.49 1.77
N ARG A 366 11.63 -10.13 0.94
CA ARG A 366 12.96 -10.60 1.30
C ARG A 366 13.98 -9.77 0.55
N ILE A 367 14.68 -8.91 1.28
CA ILE A 367 15.76 -8.10 0.72
C ILE A 367 17.14 -8.49 1.22
N ASN A 368 17.26 -9.11 2.40
CA ASN A 368 18.51 -9.65 2.89
C ASN A 368 18.78 -11.00 2.22
N SER A 369 19.93 -11.16 1.56
CA SER A 369 20.24 -12.41 0.86
C SER A 369 20.50 -13.58 1.81
N ALA A 370 20.88 -13.31 3.06
CA ALA A 370 21.16 -14.31 4.07
C ALA A 370 19.90 -14.88 4.75
N THR A 371 18.73 -14.26 4.58
CA THR A 371 17.46 -14.79 5.12
C THR A 371 16.82 -15.74 4.14
N ASP A 372 16.16 -16.79 4.64
CA ASP A 372 15.32 -17.65 3.80
C ASP A 372 14.05 -16.91 3.37
N VAL A 373 13.45 -17.36 2.27
CA VAL A 373 12.09 -16.94 1.87
C VAL A 373 11.10 -17.33 2.97
N GLN A 374 10.27 -16.40 3.40
CA GLN A 374 9.28 -16.62 4.45
C GLN A 374 7.87 -16.29 3.97
N THR A 375 6.93 -17.15 4.34
CA THR A 375 5.50 -16.84 4.25
C THR A 375 5.10 -15.93 5.42
N VAL A 376 4.16 -15.03 5.20
CA VAL A 376 3.64 -14.18 6.29
C VAL A 376 2.94 -15.09 7.33
N PRO A 377 3.30 -15.02 8.62
CA PRO A 377 2.70 -15.85 9.65
C PRO A 377 1.17 -15.72 9.69
N GLY A 378 0.47 -16.83 9.88
CA GLY A 378 -1.00 -16.84 9.97
C GLY A 378 -1.73 -16.76 8.62
N THR A 379 -1.01 -16.61 7.51
CA THR A 379 -1.61 -16.67 6.17
C THR A 379 -1.73 -18.11 5.66
N GLU A 380 -2.78 -18.38 4.90
CA GLU A 380 -3.00 -19.63 4.18
C GLU A 380 -2.75 -19.45 2.67
N PRO A 381 -2.42 -20.53 1.93
CA PRO A 381 -2.39 -20.48 0.48
C PRO A 381 -3.77 -20.12 -0.09
N LEU A 382 -3.79 -19.34 -1.17
CA LEU A 382 -5.01 -19.10 -1.94
C LEU A 382 -5.51 -20.42 -2.55
N PRO A 383 -6.83 -20.70 -2.48
CA PRO A 383 -7.41 -21.81 -3.24
C PRO A 383 -7.12 -21.67 -4.74
N GLU A 384 -6.89 -22.78 -5.43
CA GLU A 384 -6.51 -22.77 -6.84
C GLU A 384 -7.58 -22.11 -7.73
N GLU A 385 -8.86 -22.31 -7.41
CA GLU A 385 -9.96 -21.67 -8.12
C GLU A 385 -9.95 -20.14 -7.96
N VAL A 386 -9.55 -19.65 -6.78
CA VAL A 386 -9.42 -18.22 -6.50
C VAL A 386 -8.20 -17.67 -7.22
N LYS A 387 -7.06 -18.35 -7.15
CA LYS A 387 -5.83 -17.98 -7.85
C LYS A 387 -6.08 -17.88 -9.36
N SER A 388 -6.63 -18.93 -9.97
CA SER A 388 -6.96 -18.98 -11.39
C SER A 388 -8.00 -17.93 -11.81
N GLY A 389 -9.01 -17.69 -10.96
CA GLY A 389 -9.97 -16.61 -11.15
C GLY A 389 -9.31 -15.23 -11.15
N MET A 390 -8.42 -14.94 -10.19
CA MET A 390 -7.69 -13.68 -10.12
C MET A 390 -6.72 -13.50 -11.30
N TRP A 391 -6.04 -14.55 -11.74
CA TRP A 391 -5.23 -14.53 -12.96
C TRP A 391 -6.08 -14.15 -14.17
N SER A 392 -7.26 -14.75 -14.30
CA SER A 392 -8.16 -14.45 -15.43
C SER A 392 -8.62 -12.98 -15.43
N LEU A 393 -8.98 -12.44 -14.27
CA LEU A 393 -9.36 -11.03 -14.11
C LEU A 393 -8.22 -10.07 -14.47
N MET A 394 -7.01 -10.34 -13.96
CA MET A 394 -5.84 -9.51 -14.22
C MET A 394 -5.34 -9.61 -15.66
N TYR A 395 -5.53 -10.75 -16.31
CA TYR A 395 -5.29 -10.90 -17.75
C TYR A 395 -6.31 -10.10 -18.57
N GLU A 396 -7.59 -10.14 -18.19
CA GLU A 396 -8.64 -9.36 -18.86
C GLU A 396 -8.35 -7.85 -18.77
N ASP A 397 -7.93 -7.34 -17.60
CA ASP A 397 -7.50 -5.94 -17.45
C ASP A 397 -6.24 -5.63 -18.28
N ALA A 398 -5.27 -6.56 -18.37
CA ALA A 398 -4.11 -6.38 -19.24
C ALA A 398 -4.51 -6.23 -20.72
N VAL A 399 -5.46 -7.03 -21.19
CA VAL A 399 -6.01 -6.92 -22.55
C VAL A 399 -6.76 -5.61 -22.74
N TYR A 400 -7.64 -5.25 -21.80
CA TYR A 400 -8.40 -3.99 -21.83
C TYR A 400 -7.50 -2.76 -21.87
N SER A 401 -6.46 -2.76 -21.04
CA SER A 401 -5.50 -1.66 -20.89
C SER A 401 -4.42 -1.64 -21.98
N ASN A 402 -4.53 -2.46 -23.02
CA ASN A 402 -3.52 -2.62 -24.09
C ASN A 402 -2.11 -3.01 -23.57
N CYS A 403 -2.04 -3.62 -22.40
CA CYS A 403 -0.84 -4.26 -21.86
C CYS A 403 -0.64 -5.69 -22.40
N GLY A 404 -1.47 -6.10 -23.38
CA GLY A 404 -1.51 -7.45 -23.95
C GLY A 404 -0.14 -8.04 -24.31
N PRO A 405 -0.10 -9.37 -24.56
CA PRO A 405 1.12 -10.17 -24.51
C PRO A 405 2.30 -9.59 -25.29
N ALA A 406 3.50 -9.71 -24.74
CA ALA A 406 4.75 -9.49 -25.49
C ALA A 406 5.23 -10.84 -26.06
N GLU A 407 6.18 -10.82 -27.00
CA GLU A 407 6.63 -12.03 -27.72
C GLU A 407 7.00 -13.22 -26.82
N ASN A 408 7.36 -12.99 -25.55
CA ASN A 408 7.80 -14.04 -24.62
C ASN A 408 7.06 -14.06 -23.26
N TYR A 409 6.12 -13.15 -23.01
CA TYR A 409 5.52 -12.98 -21.69
C TYR A 409 4.04 -12.60 -21.78
N ASP A 410 3.24 -13.23 -20.92
CA ASP A 410 1.87 -12.81 -20.63
C ASP A 410 1.86 -11.82 -19.47
N PHE A 411 1.00 -10.81 -19.55
CA PHE A 411 0.84 -9.76 -18.55
C PHE A 411 -0.45 -9.96 -17.78
N TYR A 412 -0.36 -9.81 -16.47
CA TYR A 412 -1.48 -9.88 -15.53
C TYR A 412 -1.40 -8.63 -14.66
N ILE A 413 -2.27 -7.64 -14.88
CA ILE A 413 -2.16 -6.34 -14.20
C ILE A 413 -3.48 -5.91 -13.57
N LYS A 414 -3.39 -4.93 -12.66
CA LYS A 414 -4.46 -4.02 -12.35
C LYS A 414 -3.95 -2.59 -12.42
N THR A 415 -4.65 -1.75 -13.19
CA THR A 415 -4.41 -0.31 -13.23
C THR A 415 -5.19 0.41 -12.12
N GLY A 416 -4.68 1.54 -11.65
CA GLY A 416 -5.35 2.41 -10.70
C GLY A 416 -4.92 3.86 -10.78
N SER A 417 -5.88 4.74 -10.50
CA SER A 417 -5.66 6.15 -10.30
C SER A 417 -6.37 6.59 -9.02
N ALA A 418 -5.82 7.60 -8.36
CA ALA A 418 -6.40 8.19 -7.18
C ALA A 418 -6.21 9.71 -7.20
N SER A 419 -7.33 10.42 -7.32
CA SER A 419 -7.36 11.87 -7.24
C SER A 419 -7.29 12.32 -5.78
N THR A 420 -6.38 13.24 -5.50
CA THR A 420 -6.29 13.98 -4.24
C THR A 420 -5.96 15.44 -4.52
N TRP A 421 -5.84 16.24 -3.47
CA TRP A 421 -5.49 17.64 -3.55
C TRP A 421 -4.28 17.89 -2.65
N PHE A 422 -3.35 18.71 -3.12
CA PHE A 422 -2.25 19.22 -2.30
C PHE A 422 -2.28 20.74 -2.29
N GLU A 423 -1.86 21.33 -1.18
CA GLU A 423 -1.74 22.77 -1.05
C GLU A 423 -0.34 23.19 -1.50
N ASP A 424 -0.25 24.06 -2.50
CA ASP A 424 0.98 24.63 -3.02
C ASP A 424 0.83 26.15 -3.08
N ASP A 425 1.67 26.87 -2.33
CA ASP A 425 1.58 28.33 -2.13
C ASP A 425 0.18 28.84 -1.70
N GLY A 426 -0.57 28.01 -0.97
CA GLY A 426 -1.93 28.34 -0.51
C GLY A 426 -3.04 28.08 -1.54
N GLU A 427 -2.69 27.53 -2.71
CA GLU A 427 -3.64 27.07 -3.72
C GLU A 427 -3.77 25.54 -3.66
N LEU A 428 -5.01 25.03 -3.64
CA LEU A 428 -5.26 23.60 -3.77
C LEU A 428 -5.11 23.18 -5.23
N LYS A 429 -4.08 22.38 -5.50
CA LYS A 429 -3.81 21.80 -6.82
C LYS A 429 -4.26 20.35 -6.85
N PRO A 430 -4.87 19.89 -7.96
CA PRO A 430 -5.21 18.48 -8.13
C PRO A 430 -3.92 17.67 -8.24
N LEU A 431 -3.87 16.53 -7.57
CA LEU A 431 -2.82 15.52 -7.68
C LEU A 431 -3.49 14.20 -8.06
N GLU A 432 -3.08 13.63 -9.18
CA GLU A 432 -3.55 12.30 -9.58
C GLU A 432 -2.41 11.31 -9.37
N CYS A 433 -2.50 10.47 -8.34
CA CYS A 433 -1.55 9.39 -8.17
C CYS A 433 -1.91 8.25 -9.13
N LEU A 434 -0.93 7.71 -9.86
CA LEU A 434 -1.15 6.57 -10.74
C LEU A 434 -0.40 5.34 -10.24
N THR A 435 -1.07 4.19 -10.26
CA THR A 435 -0.50 2.91 -9.84
C THR A 435 -0.82 1.81 -10.85
N ILE A 436 0.18 1.02 -11.25
CA ILE A 436 -0.04 -0.28 -11.89
C ILE A 436 0.67 -1.32 -11.04
N THR A 437 -0.05 -2.38 -10.69
CA THR A 437 0.56 -3.56 -10.06
C THR A 437 0.18 -4.80 -10.84
N GLY A 438 1.10 -5.74 -10.96
CA GLY A 438 0.89 -6.94 -11.75
C GLY A 438 2.05 -7.91 -11.70
N PHE A 439 1.95 -8.98 -12.47
CA PHE A 439 3.04 -9.90 -12.69
C PHE A 439 3.12 -10.31 -14.16
N ILE A 440 4.30 -10.71 -14.58
CA ILE A 440 4.53 -11.33 -15.88
C ILE A 440 4.71 -12.84 -15.70
N ALA A 441 4.19 -13.61 -16.64
CA ALA A 441 4.35 -15.06 -16.67
C ALA A 441 4.95 -15.53 -18.00
N ARG A 442 5.62 -16.68 -17.95
CA ARG A 442 6.09 -17.42 -19.12
C ARG A 442 5.75 -18.87 -18.92
N ASP A 443 5.18 -19.50 -19.95
CA ASP A 443 4.74 -20.90 -19.89
C ASP A 443 3.79 -21.18 -18.70
N SER A 444 2.90 -20.21 -18.40
CA SER A 444 1.98 -20.22 -17.25
C SER A 444 2.65 -20.20 -15.86
N GLU A 445 3.95 -19.94 -15.78
CA GLU A 445 4.67 -19.76 -14.51
C GLU A 445 4.97 -18.28 -14.26
N PRO A 446 4.65 -17.74 -13.07
CA PRO A 446 4.92 -16.34 -12.76
C PRO A 446 6.44 -16.13 -12.63
N LEU A 447 6.95 -15.05 -13.25
CA LEU A 447 8.39 -14.75 -13.28
C LEU A 447 8.77 -13.58 -12.37
N LYS A 448 8.04 -12.47 -12.50
CA LYS A 448 8.30 -11.21 -11.77
C LYS A 448 6.98 -10.57 -11.38
N VAL A 449 6.96 -9.97 -10.21
CA VAL A 449 5.87 -9.13 -9.71
C VAL A 449 6.36 -7.71 -9.71
N ILE A 450 5.60 -6.81 -10.32
CA ILE A 450 6.02 -5.44 -10.60
C ILE A 450 4.93 -4.49 -10.14
N THR A 451 5.31 -3.52 -9.34
CA THR A 451 4.45 -2.39 -8.94
C THR A 451 5.13 -1.09 -9.36
N LEU A 452 4.42 -0.27 -10.13
CA LEU A 452 4.84 1.05 -10.58
C LEU A 452 3.87 2.08 -10.01
N PHE A 453 4.42 3.13 -9.43
CA PHE A 453 3.69 4.26 -8.89
C PHE A 453 4.25 5.56 -9.45
N ILE A 454 3.37 6.49 -9.77
CA ILE A 454 3.69 7.84 -10.23
C ILE A 454 2.96 8.81 -9.29
N HIS A 455 3.73 9.68 -8.63
CA HIS A 455 3.20 10.59 -7.61
C HIS A 455 2.27 11.62 -8.23
N ASN A 456 2.68 12.24 -9.35
CA ASN A 456 1.89 13.20 -10.08
C ASN A 456 1.67 12.76 -11.53
N GLY A 457 0.59 12.02 -11.74
CA GLY A 457 0.13 11.53 -13.03
C GLY A 457 -0.62 12.55 -13.87
N ALA A 458 -0.95 13.73 -13.33
CA ALA A 458 -1.64 14.77 -14.08
C ALA A 458 -0.85 15.25 -15.31
N ASP A 459 0.46 15.06 -15.30
CA ASP A 459 1.31 15.42 -16.42
C ASP A 459 1.27 14.41 -17.58
N PHE A 460 0.63 13.26 -17.37
CA PHE A 460 0.21 12.33 -18.43
C PHE A 460 -1.19 12.62 -18.95
N ALA A 461 -1.86 13.66 -18.46
CA ALA A 461 -3.19 14.00 -18.92
C ALA A 461 -3.17 14.43 -20.39
N GLU A 462 -4.13 13.92 -21.15
CA GLU A 462 -4.47 14.50 -22.43
C GLU A 462 -5.41 15.68 -22.18
N TYR A 463 -4.98 16.87 -22.61
CA TYR A 463 -5.80 18.08 -22.51
C TYR A 463 -6.66 18.21 -23.77
N TYR A 464 -7.95 18.48 -23.58
CA TYR A 464 -8.87 18.81 -24.65
C TYR A 464 -9.74 20.00 -24.25
N THR A 465 -10.19 20.77 -25.24
CA THR A 465 -11.15 21.85 -25.01
C THR A 465 -12.54 21.31 -25.28
N ASP A 466 -13.44 21.43 -24.31
CA ASP A 466 -14.83 21.01 -24.50
C ASP A 466 -15.63 22.02 -25.34
N ASP A 467 -16.90 21.69 -25.61
CA ASP A 467 -17.80 22.51 -26.42
C ASP A 467 -18.10 23.90 -25.80
N ASN A 468 -17.78 24.11 -24.51
CA ASN A 468 -17.93 25.38 -23.81
C ASN A 468 -16.65 26.23 -23.84
N GLY A 469 -15.56 25.72 -24.43
CA GLY A 469 -14.27 26.39 -24.44
C GLY A 469 -13.47 26.18 -23.15
N GLU A 470 -13.88 25.25 -22.27
CA GLU A 470 -13.15 24.94 -21.05
C GLU A 470 -12.10 23.86 -21.34
N THR A 471 -10.89 24.04 -20.81
CA THR A 471 -9.82 23.03 -20.92
C THR A 471 -10.09 21.95 -19.90
N GLN A 472 -10.48 20.78 -20.40
CA GLN A 472 -10.60 19.55 -19.63
C GLN A 472 -9.29 18.76 -19.75
N TYR A 473 -9.06 17.88 -18.79
CA TYR A 473 -7.96 16.94 -18.83
C TYR A 473 -8.49 15.55 -18.52
N SER A 474 -7.97 14.54 -19.23
CA SER A 474 -8.27 13.14 -18.95
C SER A 474 -6.98 12.40 -18.69
N ILE A 475 -6.92 11.72 -17.55
CA ILE A 475 -5.80 10.87 -17.18
C ILE A 475 -6.31 9.45 -17.22
N TYR A 476 -5.86 8.68 -18.21
CA TYR A 476 -6.13 7.25 -18.24
C TYR A 476 -4.95 6.53 -17.62
N ALA A 477 -5.23 5.62 -16.68
CA ALA A 477 -4.16 4.79 -16.12
C ALA A 477 -3.49 3.90 -17.20
N SER A 478 -4.13 3.70 -18.35
CA SER A 478 -3.51 3.06 -19.52
C SER A 478 -2.37 3.89 -20.14
N SER A 479 -2.31 5.20 -19.92
CA SER A 479 -1.32 6.09 -20.55
C SER A 479 0.13 5.78 -20.16
N PHE A 480 0.35 5.09 -19.04
CA PHE A 480 1.69 4.69 -18.58
C PHE A 480 1.94 3.18 -18.62
N VAL A 481 1.04 2.41 -19.26
CA VAL A 481 1.27 1.00 -19.59
C VAL A 481 2.55 0.76 -20.40
N PRO A 482 2.92 1.60 -21.40
CA PRO A 482 4.19 1.42 -22.11
C PRO A 482 5.41 1.43 -21.19
N LEU A 483 5.46 2.37 -20.24
CA LEU A 483 6.51 2.44 -19.23
C LEU A 483 6.55 1.17 -18.37
N TYR A 484 5.39 0.69 -17.90
CA TYR A 484 5.31 -0.58 -17.16
C TYR A 484 5.87 -1.75 -17.98
N ARG A 485 5.56 -1.83 -19.28
CA ARG A 485 6.09 -2.87 -20.18
C ARG A 485 7.61 -2.79 -20.35
N GLU A 486 8.16 -1.59 -20.43
CA GLU A 486 9.62 -1.39 -20.50
C GLU A 486 10.31 -1.83 -19.21
N ILE A 487 9.75 -1.49 -18.05
CA ILE A 487 10.24 -1.98 -16.74
C ILE A 487 10.16 -3.50 -16.67
N ALA A 488 9.06 -4.10 -17.13
CA ALA A 488 8.92 -5.56 -17.19
C ALA A 488 9.95 -6.22 -18.12
N GLY A 489 10.29 -5.58 -19.24
CA GLY A 489 11.37 -6.01 -20.12
C GLY A 489 12.71 -6.06 -19.39
N ILE A 490 13.08 -4.97 -18.70
CA ILE A 490 14.33 -4.90 -17.90
C ILE A 490 14.32 -5.95 -16.78
N ALA A 491 13.19 -6.15 -16.11
CA ALA A 491 13.05 -7.11 -15.01
C ALA A 491 13.23 -8.57 -15.47
N ALA A 492 12.76 -8.89 -16.68
CA ALA A 492 12.71 -10.24 -17.22
C ALA A 492 14.02 -10.74 -17.85
N GLU A 493 14.94 -9.83 -18.21
CA GLU A 493 16.32 -10.15 -18.60
C GLU A 493 17.08 -10.93 -17.51
#